data_AF-K5WQF3-F1
#
_entry.id   AF-K5WQF3-F1
#
_cell.length_a   1.000
_cell.length_b   1.000
_cell.length_c   1.000
_cell.angle_alpha   90.00
_cell.angle_beta   90.00
_cell.angle_gamma   90.00
#
_symmetry.space_group_name_H-M   'P 1'
#
loop_
_entity.id
_entity.type
_entity.pdbx_description
1 polymer ?
#
loop_
_entity_poly.entity_id
_entity_poly.type
_entity_poly.pdbx_seq_one_letter_code
_entity_poly.pdbx_strand_id
1 'polypeptide(L)'
;FLRCWMRLPTELHDYIYDFLTSPGRKADFLTLSLVSQTWCRYFRPRLFARLILKSEKDCRMLCGMVRSPLSSWLAEHIIELRFHYIIPPGYPLRTALVRFLPACRHIRHDFHDKPARVLLSHNAALKSSLRSITSLTLINCDFSSFRIVLHVLGDITYLEKVAFWKIKWLDDRLTTADTVSDVCAGAFSHVRSVEMDFCTNNVAVPAWILAAASTQHSFTRSAVPAQMWTTIKLFQKFLGDSTYNSRFDVKEATAGELDRSLYQAVVLIG
;
A
#
# COMPACT_ATOMS: atom_id res chain seq x y z
N PHE A 1 40.87 10.55 -7.63
CA PHE A 1 39.42 10.41 -7.41
C PHE A 1 39.14 9.17 -6.56
N LEU A 2 38.75 9.41 -5.30
CA LEU A 2 38.36 8.48 -4.21
C LEU A 2 38.77 7.00 -4.34
N ARG A 3 40.02 6.69 -3.96
CA ARG A 3 40.58 5.32 -4.04
C ARG A 3 39.93 4.26 -3.14
N CYS A 4 39.00 4.60 -2.25
CA CYS A 4 38.37 3.61 -1.37
C CYS A 4 36.97 4.03 -0.90
N TRP A 5 35.99 4.09 -1.81
CA TRP A 5 34.57 4.12 -1.39
C TRP A 5 34.25 3.02 -0.37
N MET A 6 34.84 1.83 -0.55
CA MET A 6 34.76 0.69 0.37
C MET A 6 35.35 0.95 1.77
N ARG A 7 36.20 1.97 1.95
CA ARG A 7 36.76 2.32 3.28
C ARG A 7 36.05 3.50 3.94
N LEU A 8 35.05 4.08 3.27
CA LEU A 8 34.20 5.05 3.96
C LEU A 8 33.39 4.30 5.03
N PRO A 9 33.28 4.85 6.24
CA PRO A 9 32.35 4.38 7.25
C PRO A 9 30.93 4.26 6.71
N THR A 10 30.18 3.27 7.20
CA THR A 10 28.80 3.01 6.76
C THR A 10 27.89 4.22 6.99
N GLU A 11 28.15 5.01 8.03
CA GLU A 11 27.41 6.22 8.36
C GLU A 11 27.55 7.30 7.28
N LEU A 12 28.73 7.41 6.66
CA LEU A 12 28.96 8.33 5.55
C LEU A 12 28.33 7.82 4.26
N HIS A 13 28.25 6.51 4.07
CA HIS A 13 27.46 5.94 2.98
C HIS A 13 26.00 6.33 3.15
N ASP A 14 25.43 6.10 4.34
CA ASP A 14 24.03 6.40 4.66
C ASP A 14 23.70 7.89 4.52
N TYR A 15 24.59 8.78 4.96
CA TYR A 15 24.43 10.22 4.77
C TYR A 15 24.40 10.63 3.29
N ILE A 16 25.35 10.12 2.48
CA ILE A 16 25.36 10.38 1.03
C ILE A 16 24.11 9.78 0.38
N TYR A 17 23.64 8.63 0.88
CA TYR A 17 22.43 8.00 0.41
C TYR A 17 21.17 8.82 0.71
N ASP A 18 21.00 9.30 1.93
CA ASP A 18 19.85 10.14 2.30
C ASP A 18 19.82 11.41 1.46
N PHE A 19 20.99 12.01 1.21
CA PHE A 19 21.12 13.16 0.33
C PHE A 19 20.69 12.88 -1.12
N LEU A 20 20.94 11.67 -1.62
CA LEU A 20 20.61 11.27 -2.99
C LEU A 20 19.17 10.76 -3.15
N THR A 21 18.55 10.25 -2.08
CA THR A 21 17.17 9.72 -2.12
C THR A 21 16.07 10.77 -2.27
N SER A 22 16.43 12.06 -2.31
CA SER A 22 15.52 13.15 -2.68
C SER A 22 14.78 12.84 -3.99
N PRO A 23 13.44 12.98 -4.03
CA PRO A 23 12.68 12.82 -5.27
C PRO A 23 13.24 13.76 -6.35
N GLY A 24 13.56 13.20 -7.52
CA GLY A 24 14.12 13.93 -8.67
C GLY A 24 15.58 13.58 -9.03
N ARG A 25 16.35 12.95 -8.14
CA ARG A 25 17.79 12.70 -8.34
C ARG A 25 18.15 11.34 -8.96
N LYS A 26 17.25 10.73 -9.75
CA LYS A 26 17.57 9.46 -10.45
C LYS A 26 18.77 9.60 -11.40
N ALA A 27 18.95 10.78 -11.99
CA ALA A 27 20.11 11.08 -12.82
C ALA A 27 21.43 10.96 -12.04
N ASP A 28 21.45 11.40 -10.79
CA ASP A 28 22.65 11.32 -9.95
C ASP A 28 23.01 9.86 -9.65
N PHE A 29 22.02 9.04 -9.29
CA PHE A 29 22.21 7.60 -9.10
C PHE A 29 22.72 6.90 -10.38
N LEU A 30 22.24 7.31 -11.56
CA LEU A 30 22.73 6.78 -12.83
C LEU A 30 24.20 7.15 -13.04
N THR A 31 24.54 8.43 -12.92
CA THR A 31 25.93 8.91 -13.05
C THR A 31 26.86 8.18 -12.09
N LEU A 32 26.46 8.04 -10.83
CA LEU A 32 27.23 7.34 -9.81
C LEU A 32 27.41 5.85 -10.12
N SER A 33 26.39 5.19 -10.67
CA SER A 33 26.48 3.79 -11.08
C SER A 33 27.51 3.53 -12.19
N LEU A 34 27.87 4.56 -12.97
CA LEU A 34 28.81 4.47 -14.09
C LEU A 34 30.27 4.71 -13.66
N VAL A 35 30.52 5.17 -12.42
CA VAL A 35 31.87 5.52 -11.94
C VAL A 35 32.77 4.29 -11.84
N SER A 36 32.25 3.16 -11.35
CA SER A 36 33.01 1.91 -11.23
C SER A 36 32.09 0.71 -11.05
N GLN A 37 32.62 -0.51 -11.18
CA GLN A 37 31.87 -1.74 -10.94
C GLN A 37 31.33 -1.84 -9.51
N THR A 38 32.12 -1.42 -8.52
CA THR A 38 31.68 -1.39 -7.11
C THR A 38 30.48 -0.47 -6.96
N TRP A 39 30.57 0.76 -7.48
CA TRP A 39 29.46 1.71 -7.42
C TRP A 39 28.22 1.19 -8.17
N CYS A 40 28.41 0.56 -9.32
CA CYS A 40 27.33 -0.10 -10.05
C CYS A 40 26.58 -1.10 -9.15
N ARG A 41 27.28 -1.98 -8.44
CA ARG A 41 26.65 -2.96 -7.53
C ARG A 41 25.85 -2.31 -6.41
N TYR A 42 26.31 -1.18 -5.89
CA TYR A 42 25.62 -0.48 -4.78
C TYR A 42 24.44 0.37 -5.24
N PHE A 43 24.57 1.11 -6.34
CA PHE A 43 23.57 2.11 -6.76
C PHE A 43 22.53 1.53 -7.72
N ARG A 44 22.87 0.50 -8.50
CA ARG A 44 21.96 -0.07 -9.50
C ARG A 44 20.69 -0.66 -8.87
N PRO A 45 20.72 -1.47 -7.80
CA PRO A 45 19.51 -1.86 -7.06
C PRO A 45 18.56 -0.70 -6.75
N ARG A 46 19.10 0.41 -6.27
CA ARG A 46 18.33 1.57 -5.80
C ARG A 46 17.67 2.34 -6.95
N LEU A 47 18.31 2.38 -8.13
CA LEU A 47 17.72 2.95 -9.34
C LEU A 47 16.40 2.29 -9.72
N PHE A 48 16.34 0.97 -9.53
CA PHE A 48 15.19 0.13 -9.87
C PHE A 48 14.27 -0.14 -8.67
N ALA A 49 14.64 0.30 -7.46
CA ALA A 49 13.83 0.09 -6.26
C ALA A 49 12.42 0.68 -6.37
N ARG A 50 12.27 1.78 -7.11
CA ARG A 50 10.97 2.42 -7.37
C ARG A 50 10.77 2.60 -8.87
N LEU A 51 9.79 1.93 -9.44
CA LEU A 51 9.47 2.05 -10.87
C LEU A 51 8.11 2.69 -11.08
N ILE A 52 8.04 3.55 -12.10
CA ILE A 52 6.80 4.16 -12.57
C ILE A 52 6.51 3.60 -13.95
N LEU A 53 5.40 2.88 -14.07
CA LEU A 53 4.90 2.29 -15.29
C LEU A 53 3.75 3.15 -15.79
N LYS A 54 3.94 3.80 -16.95
CA LYS A 54 2.99 4.77 -17.50
C LYS A 54 2.08 4.16 -18.55
N SER A 55 2.40 2.95 -19.01
CA SER A 55 1.71 2.29 -20.10
C SER A 55 1.72 0.78 -19.95
N GLU A 56 0.85 0.10 -20.69
CA GLU A 56 0.89 -1.37 -20.78
C GLU A 56 2.21 -1.86 -21.42
N LYS A 57 2.78 -1.09 -22.34
CA LYS A 57 4.08 -1.39 -22.94
C LYS A 57 5.18 -1.47 -21.89
N ASP A 58 5.17 -0.56 -20.91
CA ASP A 58 6.13 -0.58 -19.79
C ASP A 58 5.94 -1.84 -18.94
N CYS A 59 4.69 -2.23 -18.67
CA CYS A 59 4.39 -3.48 -17.95
C CYS A 59 4.90 -4.71 -18.71
N ARG A 60 4.68 -4.79 -20.03
CA ARG A 60 5.16 -5.91 -20.86
C ARG A 60 6.68 -5.94 -20.91
N MET A 61 7.32 -4.78 -21.06
CA MET A 61 8.77 -4.66 -21.06
C MET A 61 9.36 -5.13 -19.73
N LEU A 62 8.83 -4.64 -18.61
CA LEU A 62 9.31 -5.07 -17.29
C LEU A 62 9.07 -6.56 -17.07
N CYS A 63 7.91 -7.09 -17.47
CA CYS A 63 7.61 -8.52 -17.41
C CYS A 63 8.62 -9.36 -18.23
N GLY A 64 9.01 -8.88 -19.42
CA GLY A 64 10.07 -9.52 -20.22
C GLY A 64 11.44 -9.45 -19.55
N MET A 65 11.78 -8.32 -18.93
CA MET A 65 13.06 -8.15 -18.21
C MET A 65 13.16 -9.08 -17.00
N VAL A 66 12.15 -9.12 -16.13
CA VAL A 66 12.18 -9.96 -14.92
C VAL A 66 12.16 -11.45 -15.23
N ARG A 67 11.58 -11.84 -16.38
CA ARG A 67 11.61 -13.24 -16.86
C ARG A 67 12.92 -13.61 -17.55
N SER A 68 13.73 -12.63 -17.98
CA SER A 68 15.00 -12.88 -18.64
C SER A 68 16.06 -13.29 -17.61
N PRO A 69 16.84 -14.37 -17.84
CA PRO A 69 17.95 -14.74 -16.96
C PRO A 69 19.00 -13.65 -16.78
N LEU A 70 19.16 -12.75 -17.77
CA LEU A 70 20.14 -11.67 -17.74
C LEU A 70 19.70 -10.49 -16.85
N SER A 71 18.42 -10.42 -16.50
CA SER A 71 17.81 -9.30 -15.80
C SER A 71 16.92 -9.74 -14.62
N SER A 72 16.96 -11.03 -14.27
CA SER A 72 16.19 -11.62 -13.17
C SER A 72 16.49 -10.98 -11.83
N TRP A 73 17.74 -10.53 -11.62
CA TRP A 73 18.15 -9.80 -10.42
C TRP A 73 17.27 -8.57 -10.15
N LEU A 74 16.66 -7.94 -11.16
CA LEU A 74 15.75 -6.80 -10.97
C LEU A 74 14.57 -7.13 -10.05
N ALA A 75 14.03 -8.35 -10.16
CA ALA A 75 12.87 -8.80 -9.41
C ALA A 75 13.08 -8.72 -7.89
N GLU A 76 14.31 -8.93 -7.44
CA GLU A 76 14.71 -8.92 -6.04
C GLU A 76 14.92 -7.51 -5.48
N HIS A 77 14.97 -6.50 -6.35
CA HIS A 77 15.31 -5.14 -5.95
C HIS A 77 14.18 -4.14 -6.13
N ILE A 78 13.13 -4.47 -6.89
CA ILE A 78 11.95 -3.61 -7.07
C ILE A 78 11.09 -3.68 -5.81
N ILE A 79 11.10 -2.60 -5.03
CA ILE A 79 10.40 -2.47 -3.74
C ILE A 79 9.03 -1.79 -3.93
N GLU A 80 8.93 -0.86 -4.87
CA GLU A 80 7.73 -0.08 -5.16
C GLU A 80 7.40 -0.06 -6.65
N LEU A 81 6.16 -0.38 -6.98
CA LEU A 81 5.58 -0.19 -8.30
C LEU A 81 4.50 0.89 -8.26
N ARG A 82 4.66 1.89 -9.15
CA ARG A 82 3.64 2.91 -9.41
C ARG A 82 3.08 2.71 -10.80
N PHE A 83 1.78 2.48 -10.89
CA PHE A 83 1.06 2.42 -12.16
C PHE A 83 0.36 3.75 -12.38
N HIS A 84 0.73 4.42 -13.45
CA HIS A 84 0.27 5.77 -13.78
C HIS A 84 -0.48 5.73 -15.11
N TYR A 85 -1.71 6.24 -15.19
CA TYR A 85 -2.52 6.29 -16.43
C TYR A 85 -2.84 4.95 -17.10
N ILE A 86 -2.68 3.81 -16.41
CA ILE A 86 -2.94 2.53 -17.05
C ILE A 86 -4.44 2.20 -16.92
N ILE A 87 -5.15 2.21 -18.04
CA ILE A 87 -6.59 1.89 -18.15
C ILE A 87 -6.82 0.36 -17.93
N PRO A 88 -8.00 -0.07 -17.44
CA PRO A 88 -8.29 -1.45 -17.02
C PRO A 88 -7.99 -2.66 -17.94
N PRO A 89 -7.91 -2.61 -19.29
CA PRO A 89 -7.63 -3.85 -20.05
C PRO A 89 -6.28 -4.50 -19.70
N GLY A 90 -5.36 -3.77 -19.06
CA GLY A 90 -4.07 -4.31 -18.57
C GLY A 90 -4.09 -4.99 -17.20
N TYR A 91 -5.24 -5.16 -16.52
CA TYR A 91 -5.28 -5.67 -15.14
C TYR A 91 -4.69 -7.09 -14.95
N PRO A 92 -4.92 -8.06 -15.86
CA PRO A 92 -4.29 -9.39 -15.77
C PRO A 92 -2.76 -9.32 -15.85
N LEU A 93 -2.22 -8.44 -16.69
CA LEU A 93 -0.77 -8.28 -16.85
C LEU A 93 -0.14 -7.67 -15.60
N ARG A 94 -0.78 -6.68 -14.97
CA ARG A 94 -0.28 -6.06 -13.73
C ARG A 94 -0.25 -7.06 -12.60
N THR A 95 -1.32 -7.82 -12.48
CA THR A 95 -1.42 -8.92 -11.52
C THR A 95 -0.29 -9.93 -11.74
N ALA A 96 -0.10 -10.37 -12.98
CA ALA A 96 0.98 -11.30 -13.33
C ALA A 96 2.36 -10.71 -12.99
N LEU A 97 2.58 -9.43 -13.28
CA LEU A 97 3.82 -8.73 -12.99
C LEU A 97 4.15 -8.70 -11.50
N VAL A 98 3.18 -8.38 -10.64
CA VAL A 98 3.39 -8.38 -9.18
C VAL A 98 3.84 -9.75 -8.68
N ARG A 99 3.36 -10.84 -9.29
CA ARG A 99 3.80 -12.20 -8.92
C ARG A 99 5.28 -12.46 -9.16
N PHE A 100 5.89 -11.76 -10.13
CA PHE A 100 7.31 -11.91 -10.45
C PHE A 100 8.22 -11.04 -9.59
N LEU A 101 7.68 -10.28 -8.62
CA LEU A 101 8.42 -9.30 -7.85
C LEU A 101 8.37 -9.62 -6.35
N PRO A 102 9.16 -10.59 -5.88
CA PRO A 102 9.11 -11.05 -4.49
C PRO A 102 9.49 -9.97 -3.46
N ALA A 103 10.30 -9.00 -3.87
CA ALA A 103 10.71 -7.88 -3.03
C ALA A 103 9.72 -6.69 -3.06
N CYS A 104 8.72 -6.70 -3.95
CA CYS A 104 7.76 -5.61 -4.06
C CYS A 104 6.87 -5.61 -2.82
N ARG A 105 6.89 -4.49 -2.08
CA ARG A 105 6.12 -4.26 -0.86
C ARG A 105 5.06 -3.18 -1.03
N HIS A 106 5.30 -2.23 -1.95
CA HIS A 106 4.47 -1.05 -2.14
C HIS A 106 3.88 -1.02 -3.54
N ILE A 107 2.55 -0.93 -3.64
CA ILE A 107 1.85 -0.74 -4.90
C ILE A 107 1.08 0.56 -4.83
N ARG A 108 1.27 1.40 -5.85
CA ARG A 108 0.47 2.62 -6.06
C ARG A 108 -0.20 2.58 -7.42
N HIS A 109 -1.51 2.75 -7.46
CA HIS A 109 -2.27 2.88 -8.68
C HIS A 109 -2.91 4.27 -8.76
N ASP A 110 -2.62 4.99 -9.84
CA ASP A 110 -3.24 6.26 -10.16
C ASP A 110 -3.98 6.15 -11.49
N PHE A 111 -5.31 6.22 -11.40
CA PHE A 111 -6.20 6.06 -12.54
C PHE A 111 -6.50 7.37 -13.28
N HIS A 112 -6.07 8.54 -12.75
CA HIS A 112 -6.29 9.86 -13.37
C HIS A 112 -7.74 10.14 -13.77
N ASP A 113 -8.00 11.24 -14.49
CA ASP A 113 -9.33 11.86 -14.75
C ASP A 113 -10.47 10.96 -15.26
N LYS A 114 -10.17 9.72 -15.65
CA LYS A 114 -11.20 8.74 -16.04
C LYS A 114 -11.30 7.70 -14.94
N PRO A 115 -12.26 7.85 -13.99
CA PRO A 115 -12.44 6.85 -12.96
C PRO A 115 -12.67 5.49 -13.61
N ALA A 116 -11.72 4.59 -13.36
CA ALA A 116 -11.82 3.24 -13.83
C ALA A 116 -12.76 2.49 -12.90
N ARG A 117 -13.79 1.85 -13.47
CA ARG A 117 -14.52 0.82 -12.73
C ARG A 117 -13.58 -0.37 -12.54
N VAL A 118 -13.17 -0.61 -11.31
CA VAL A 118 -12.33 -1.77 -10.99
C VAL A 118 -13.19 -3.02 -10.99
N LEU A 119 -12.99 -3.84 -12.03
CA LEU A 119 -13.46 -5.22 -12.09
C LEU A 119 -12.35 -6.12 -11.58
N LEU A 120 -12.48 -6.62 -10.35
CA LEU A 120 -11.54 -7.62 -9.85
C LEU A 120 -11.98 -9.00 -10.29
N SER A 121 -11.02 -9.77 -10.81
CA SER A 121 -11.23 -11.19 -11.01
C SER A 121 -10.97 -11.92 -9.69
N HIS A 122 -11.91 -12.77 -9.28
CA HIS A 122 -11.86 -13.59 -8.04
C HIS A 122 -10.84 -14.74 -8.12
N ASN A 123 -9.65 -14.52 -8.68
CA ASN A 123 -8.71 -15.60 -8.91
C ASN A 123 -7.96 -15.97 -7.63
N ALA A 124 -8.09 -17.21 -7.13
CA ALA A 124 -7.36 -17.67 -5.94
C ALA A 124 -5.82 -17.55 -6.08
N ALA A 125 -5.29 -17.64 -7.30
CA ALA A 125 -3.85 -17.44 -7.56
C ALA A 125 -3.38 -15.99 -7.33
N LEU A 126 -4.29 -15.00 -7.26
CA LEU A 126 -3.96 -13.61 -6.91
C LEU A 126 -3.56 -13.49 -5.44
N LYS A 127 -4.22 -14.23 -4.54
CA LYS A 127 -3.99 -14.17 -3.09
C LYS A 127 -2.56 -14.53 -2.70
N SER A 128 -1.99 -15.58 -3.28
CA SER A 128 -0.61 -15.99 -2.95
C SER A 128 0.42 -14.98 -3.42
N SER A 129 0.20 -14.35 -4.57
CA SER A 129 1.12 -13.35 -5.14
C SER A 129 1.10 -12.00 -4.44
N LEU A 130 0.05 -11.70 -3.69
CA LEU A 130 -0.07 -10.44 -2.95
C LEU A 130 0.52 -10.53 -1.54
N ARG A 131 1.05 -11.69 -1.12
CA ARG A 131 1.63 -11.89 0.21
C ARG A 131 2.84 -10.98 0.48
N SER A 132 3.56 -10.53 -0.55
CA SER A 132 4.67 -9.62 -0.31
C SER A 132 4.22 -8.18 -0.04
N ILE A 133 3.00 -7.81 -0.43
CA ILE A 133 2.52 -6.43 -0.40
C ILE A 133 2.13 -6.05 1.03
N THR A 134 2.74 -4.99 1.53
CA THR A 134 2.44 -4.40 2.84
C THR A 134 1.83 -3.01 2.72
N SER A 135 1.81 -2.43 1.52
CA SER A 135 1.30 -1.08 1.30
C SER A 135 0.57 -0.97 -0.04
N LEU A 136 -0.65 -0.48 0.02
CA LEU A 136 -1.49 -0.22 -1.14
C LEU A 136 -1.94 1.24 -1.16
N THR A 137 -1.70 1.92 -2.28
CA THR A 137 -2.23 3.25 -2.56
C THR A 137 -3.10 3.21 -3.81
N LEU A 138 -4.36 3.62 -3.71
CA LEU A 138 -5.26 3.76 -4.85
C LEU A 138 -5.69 5.23 -5.00
N ILE A 139 -5.70 5.73 -6.24
CA ILE A 139 -6.02 7.12 -6.55
C ILE A 139 -7.01 7.18 -7.72
N ASN A 140 -8.09 7.93 -7.52
CA ASN A 140 -9.14 8.23 -8.51
C ASN A 140 -9.85 7.00 -9.11
N CYS A 141 -10.38 6.14 -8.25
CA CYS A 141 -10.99 4.87 -8.64
C CYS A 141 -12.43 4.77 -8.15
N ASP A 142 -13.29 4.17 -8.97
CA ASP A 142 -14.69 3.94 -8.66
C ASP A 142 -14.97 2.45 -8.47
N PHE A 143 -15.62 2.11 -7.37
CA PHE A 143 -16.12 0.78 -7.06
C PHE A 143 -17.64 0.74 -7.16
N SER A 144 -18.22 -0.37 -7.59
CA SER A 144 -19.69 -0.49 -7.59
C SER A 144 -20.27 -0.66 -6.18
N SER A 145 -19.46 -1.08 -5.19
CA SER A 145 -19.85 -1.13 -3.78
C SER A 145 -18.64 -1.11 -2.86
N PHE A 146 -18.86 -0.72 -1.61
CA PHE A 146 -17.83 -0.77 -0.57
C PHE A 146 -17.34 -2.22 -0.30
N ARG A 147 -18.19 -3.23 -0.49
CA ARG A 147 -17.81 -4.65 -0.34
C ARG A 147 -16.65 -5.03 -1.25
N ILE A 148 -16.58 -4.48 -2.46
CA ILE A 148 -15.48 -4.76 -3.38
C ILE A 148 -14.17 -4.18 -2.83
N VAL A 149 -14.20 -2.98 -2.24
CA VAL A 149 -13.03 -2.39 -1.58
C VAL A 149 -12.51 -3.30 -0.47
N LEU A 150 -13.41 -3.78 0.40
CA LEU A 150 -13.06 -4.72 1.46
C LEU A 150 -12.48 -6.03 0.92
N HIS A 151 -13.02 -6.57 -0.18
CA HIS A 151 -12.46 -7.76 -0.83
C HIS A 151 -11.04 -7.53 -1.38
N VAL A 152 -10.76 -6.38 -2.01
CA VAL A 152 -9.40 -6.04 -2.48
C VAL A 152 -8.41 -6.05 -1.34
N LEU A 153 -8.76 -5.35 -0.26
CA LEU A 153 -7.91 -5.26 0.91
C LEU A 153 -7.76 -6.63 1.57
N GLY A 154 -8.86 -7.39 1.63
CA GLY A 154 -8.93 -8.72 2.20
C GLY A 154 -8.06 -9.76 1.47
N ASP A 155 -7.82 -9.56 0.17
CA ASP A 155 -6.96 -10.42 -0.64
C ASP A 155 -5.45 -10.19 -0.38
N ILE A 156 -5.07 -9.12 0.34
CA ILE A 156 -3.68 -8.79 0.68
C ILE A 156 -3.42 -9.13 2.15
N THR A 157 -2.94 -10.35 2.40
CA THR A 157 -2.84 -10.90 3.76
C THR A 157 -2.00 -10.09 4.74
N TYR A 158 -0.89 -9.48 4.30
CA TYR A 158 0.05 -8.75 5.16
C TYR A 158 -0.04 -7.24 4.96
N LEU A 159 -1.21 -6.73 4.59
CA LEU A 159 -1.39 -5.31 4.34
C LEU A 159 -1.23 -4.52 5.65
N GLU A 160 -0.30 -3.57 5.67
CA GLU A 160 -0.02 -2.72 6.81
C GLU A 160 -0.50 -1.28 6.61
N LYS A 161 -0.41 -0.78 5.37
CA LYS A 161 -0.70 0.61 5.03
C LYS A 161 -1.67 0.69 3.86
N VAL A 162 -2.76 1.43 4.05
CA VAL A 162 -3.77 1.70 3.03
C VAL A 162 -3.87 3.20 2.83
N ALA A 163 -3.73 3.66 1.59
CA ALA A 163 -3.95 5.06 1.23
C ALA A 163 -4.93 5.17 0.06
N PHE A 164 -6.04 5.86 0.25
CA PHE A 164 -7.11 6.01 -0.74
C PHE A 164 -7.36 7.48 -1.01
N TRP A 165 -7.14 7.92 -2.25
CA TRP A 165 -7.37 9.30 -2.63
C TRP A 165 -8.41 9.35 -3.76
N LYS A 166 -9.47 10.15 -3.59
CA LYS A 166 -10.57 10.30 -4.57
C LYS A 166 -11.22 8.96 -4.94
N ILE A 167 -11.43 8.09 -3.96
CA ILE A 167 -12.07 6.78 -4.18
C ILE A 167 -13.58 6.91 -3.97
N LYS A 168 -14.38 6.52 -4.96
CA LYS A 168 -15.84 6.55 -4.87
C LYS A 168 -16.43 5.16 -4.90
N TRP A 169 -17.58 5.00 -4.25
CA TRP A 169 -18.44 3.83 -4.44
C TRP A 169 -19.92 4.21 -4.41
N LEU A 170 -20.73 3.43 -5.13
CA LEU A 170 -22.14 3.75 -5.38
C LEU A 170 -23.08 3.39 -4.21
N ASP A 171 -22.80 2.30 -3.50
CA ASP A 171 -23.62 1.84 -2.38
C ASP A 171 -22.93 2.15 -1.04
N ASP A 172 -23.50 3.11 -0.31
CA ASP A 172 -22.97 3.64 0.95
C ASP A 172 -23.61 3.00 2.19
N ARG A 173 -24.43 1.95 2.01
CA ARG A 173 -25.16 1.21 3.07
C ARG A 173 -24.25 0.36 3.97
N LEU A 174 -23.15 0.95 4.42
CA LEU A 174 -22.26 0.54 5.52
C LEU A 174 -22.99 0.38 6.87
N THR A 175 -24.30 0.61 6.92
CA THR A 175 -25.09 0.72 8.15
C THR A 175 -25.58 -0.62 8.72
N THR A 176 -25.42 -1.75 8.02
CA THR A 176 -25.84 -3.05 8.56
C THR A 176 -24.66 -3.97 8.84
N ALA A 177 -24.56 -4.42 10.09
CA ALA A 177 -23.56 -5.36 10.59
C ALA A 177 -23.42 -6.62 9.70
N ASP A 178 -24.53 -7.08 9.13
CA ASP A 178 -24.64 -8.29 8.30
C ASP A 178 -23.86 -8.18 6.98
N THR A 179 -23.56 -6.95 6.53
CA THR A 179 -22.83 -6.70 5.28
C THR A 179 -21.33 -6.94 5.43
N VAL A 180 -20.81 -6.87 6.66
CA VAL A 180 -19.37 -6.84 6.96
C VAL A 180 -18.84 -8.20 7.45
N SER A 181 -19.71 -9.03 8.04
CA SER A 181 -19.31 -10.32 8.64
C SER A 181 -18.69 -11.31 7.67
N ASP A 182 -19.09 -11.27 6.39
CA ASP A 182 -18.68 -12.28 5.41
C ASP A 182 -17.37 -11.94 4.69
N VAL A 183 -16.93 -10.68 4.75
CA VAL A 183 -15.81 -10.19 3.92
C VAL A 183 -14.49 -10.11 4.71
N CYS A 184 -14.53 -10.00 6.04
CA CYS A 184 -13.41 -9.52 6.85
C CYS A 184 -12.64 -10.59 7.65
N ALA A 185 -12.80 -11.89 7.37
CA ALA A 185 -12.17 -12.94 8.18
C ALA A 185 -10.62 -12.86 8.14
N GLY A 186 -10.01 -12.23 9.14
CA GLY A 186 -8.58 -12.25 9.45
C GLY A 186 -7.66 -11.33 8.63
N ALA A 187 -8.17 -10.65 7.60
CA ALA A 187 -7.31 -9.99 6.61
C ALA A 187 -6.76 -8.61 7.01
N PHE A 188 -7.26 -8.01 8.08
CA PHE A 188 -6.87 -6.67 8.52
C PHE A 188 -5.96 -6.65 9.75
N SER A 189 -5.56 -7.83 10.26
CA SER A 189 -4.78 -7.96 11.51
C SER A 189 -3.43 -7.24 11.49
N HIS A 190 -2.87 -7.00 10.30
CA HIS A 190 -1.61 -6.28 10.12
C HIS A 190 -1.77 -4.80 9.80
N VAL A 191 -2.99 -4.30 9.57
CA VAL A 191 -3.23 -2.91 9.16
C VAL A 191 -2.97 -1.97 10.33
N ARG A 192 -2.01 -1.07 10.13
CA ARG A 192 -1.55 -0.08 11.12
C ARG A 192 -1.81 1.34 10.67
N SER A 193 -1.94 1.57 9.37
CA SER A 193 -2.08 2.91 8.81
C SER A 193 -3.18 2.93 7.74
N VAL A 194 -4.14 3.83 7.90
CA VAL A 194 -5.20 4.08 6.91
C VAL A 194 -5.28 5.58 6.67
N GLU A 195 -5.12 5.98 5.42
CA GLU A 195 -5.22 7.36 4.95
C GLU A 195 -6.32 7.42 3.88
N MET A 196 -7.26 8.34 4.03
CA MET A 196 -8.33 8.60 3.08
C MET A 196 -8.45 10.08 2.79
N ASP A 197 -8.51 10.43 1.51
CA ASP A 197 -8.66 11.79 1.02
C ASP A 197 -9.72 11.83 -0.08
N PHE A 198 -10.69 12.75 -0.01
CA PHE A 198 -11.79 12.90 -0.98
C PHE A 198 -12.54 11.59 -1.34
N CYS A 199 -12.66 10.62 -0.43
CA CYS A 199 -13.38 9.38 -0.69
C CYS A 199 -14.84 9.43 -0.21
N THR A 200 -15.69 8.53 -0.72
CA THR A 200 -17.03 8.31 -0.16
C THR A 200 -16.87 7.92 1.32
N ASN A 201 -17.61 8.53 2.26
CA ASN A 201 -17.57 8.19 3.70
C ASN A 201 -16.15 8.11 4.33
N ASN A 202 -15.35 9.16 4.14
CA ASN A 202 -13.98 9.32 4.64
C ASN A 202 -13.76 9.00 6.13
N VAL A 203 -14.80 9.01 6.96
CA VAL A 203 -14.71 8.76 8.42
C VAL A 203 -15.09 7.34 8.81
N ALA A 204 -16.16 6.80 8.21
CA ALA A 204 -16.70 5.51 8.60
C ALA A 204 -15.79 4.35 8.17
N VAL A 205 -15.23 4.42 6.95
CA VAL A 205 -14.42 3.33 6.38
C VAL A 205 -13.12 3.08 7.16
N PRO A 206 -12.30 4.10 7.49
CA PRO A 206 -11.12 3.87 8.30
C PRO A 206 -11.45 3.33 9.69
N ALA A 207 -12.50 3.86 10.32
CA ALA A 207 -12.97 3.39 11.62
C ALA A 207 -13.31 1.89 11.60
N TRP A 208 -13.96 1.42 10.53
CA TRP A 208 -14.25 0.01 10.31
C TRP A 208 -12.99 -0.84 10.14
N ILE A 209 -12.06 -0.43 9.27
CA ILE A 209 -10.81 -1.17 9.01
C ILE A 209 -10.00 -1.31 10.29
N LEU A 210 -9.89 -0.23 11.09
CA LEU A 210 -9.15 -0.23 12.35
C LEU A 210 -9.86 -1.00 13.45
N ALA A 211 -11.19 -0.93 13.53
CA ALA A 211 -11.96 -1.76 14.45
C ALA A 211 -11.79 -3.26 14.12
N ALA A 212 -11.71 -3.60 12.83
CA ALA A 212 -11.44 -4.98 12.38
C ALA A 212 -10.02 -5.42 12.74
N ALA A 213 -9.02 -4.55 12.55
CA ALA A 213 -7.64 -4.82 12.91
C ALA A 213 -7.46 -5.00 14.44
N SER A 214 -7.98 -4.06 15.24
CA SER A 214 -7.80 -4.01 16.69
C SER A 214 -8.45 -5.17 17.44
N THR A 215 -9.55 -5.70 16.92
CA THR A 215 -10.25 -6.80 17.57
C THR A 215 -9.66 -8.18 17.24
N GLN A 216 -8.65 -8.25 16.35
CA GLN A 216 -8.00 -9.48 15.89
C GLN A 216 -8.97 -10.61 15.50
N HIS A 217 -10.23 -10.29 15.24
CA HIS A 217 -11.28 -11.29 15.10
C HIS A 217 -11.17 -11.95 13.74
N SER A 218 -10.92 -13.26 13.74
CA SER A 218 -11.33 -14.12 12.64
C SER A 218 -12.87 -14.15 12.63
N PHE A 219 -13.50 -13.37 11.76
CA PHE A 219 -14.95 -13.46 11.55
C PHE A 219 -15.31 -14.84 11.01
N THR A 220 -15.62 -15.78 11.90
CA THR A 220 -16.09 -17.12 11.52
C THR A 220 -17.60 -17.28 11.70
N ARG A 221 -18.34 -16.27 12.21
CA ARG A 221 -19.81 -16.35 12.35
C ARG A 221 -20.49 -14.97 12.50
N SER A 222 -21.16 -14.54 11.42
CA SER A 222 -22.47 -13.84 11.32
C SER A 222 -22.93 -12.76 12.31
N ALA A 223 -22.08 -12.18 13.18
CA ALA A 223 -22.45 -11.00 13.95
C ALA A 223 -21.23 -10.13 14.22
N VAL A 224 -21.33 -8.84 13.90
CA VAL A 224 -20.35 -7.84 14.35
C VAL A 224 -20.46 -7.73 15.87
N PRO A 225 -19.39 -8.02 16.64
CA PRO A 225 -19.45 -7.93 18.09
C PRO A 225 -19.82 -6.51 18.53
N ALA A 226 -20.63 -6.39 19.59
CA ALA A 226 -21.03 -5.08 20.14
C ALA A 226 -19.83 -4.17 20.46
N GLN A 227 -18.69 -4.77 20.82
CA GLN A 227 -17.42 -4.08 21.05
C GLN A 227 -16.90 -3.38 19.79
N MET A 228 -16.93 -4.02 18.62
CA MET A 228 -16.49 -3.43 17.36
C MET A 228 -17.36 -2.23 16.98
N TRP A 229 -18.68 -2.36 17.13
CA TRP A 229 -19.62 -1.25 16.91
C TRP A 229 -19.38 -0.08 17.86
N THR A 230 -19.03 -0.37 19.12
CA THR A 230 -18.68 0.65 20.10
C THR A 230 -17.39 1.38 19.68
N THR A 231 -16.38 0.65 19.21
CA THR A 231 -15.12 1.22 18.68
C THR A 231 -15.37 2.08 17.44
N ILE A 232 -16.22 1.64 16.51
CA ILE A 232 -16.57 2.43 15.31
C ILE A 232 -17.27 3.72 15.72
N LYS A 233 -18.27 3.65 16.60
CA LYS A 233 -18.96 4.83 17.14
C LYS A 233 -18.00 5.77 17.87
N LEU A 234 -17.04 5.21 18.61
CA LEU A 234 -15.99 5.98 19.29
C LEU A 234 -15.16 6.75 18.27
N PHE A 235 -14.63 6.08 17.25
CA PHE A 235 -13.86 6.72 16.19
C PHE A 235 -14.68 7.80 15.49
N GLN A 236 -15.89 7.48 15.03
CA GLN A 236 -16.79 8.44 14.38
C GLN A 236 -17.06 9.67 15.24
N LYS A 237 -17.30 9.49 16.55
CA LYS A 237 -17.55 10.59 17.49
C LYS A 237 -16.33 11.51 17.66
N PHE A 238 -15.12 10.97 17.68
CA PHE A 238 -13.89 11.76 17.83
C PHE A 238 -13.44 12.45 16.54
N LEU A 239 -13.84 11.93 15.39
CA LEU A 239 -13.43 12.44 14.08
C LEU A 239 -14.28 13.61 13.60
N GLY A 240 -15.52 13.71 14.08
CA GLY A 240 -16.50 14.69 13.58
C GLY A 240 -16.82 14.47 12.09
N ASP A 241 -17.51 15.44 11.49
CA ASP A 241 -17.92 15.39 10.08
C ASP A 241 -16.83 15.93 9.14
N SER A 242 -15.53 15.74 9.45
CA SER A 242 -14.46 16.20 8.56
C SER A 242 -14.55 15.46 7.22
N THR A 243 -15.11 16.14 6.22
CA THR A 243 -15.54 15.55 4.95
C THR A 243 -14.39 15.28 3.99
N TYR A 244 -13.22 15.88 4.20
CA TYR A 244 -12.18 15.93 3.17
C TYR A 244 -11.03 14.95 3.40
N ASN A 245 -10.45 14.89 4.61
CA ASN A 245 -9.28 14.08 4.93
C ASN A 245 -9.47 13.29 6.21
N SER A 246 -8.99 12.05 6.23
CA SER A 246 -8.83 11.28 7.45
C SER A 246 -7.56 10.44 7.40
N ARG A 247 -6.80 10.45 8.50
CA ARG A 247 -5.57 9.68 8.63
C ARG A 247 -5.49 9.05 10.01
N PHE A 248 -5.12 7.78 10.01
CA PHE A 248 -4.99 6.97 11.21
C PHE A 248 -3.68 6.23 11.17
N ASP A 249 -2.91 6.35 12.24
CA ASP A 249 -1.68 5.61 12.44
C ASP A 249 -1.71 4.96 13.83
N VAL A 250 -1.66 3.63 13.87
CA VAL A 250 -1.52 2.84 15.09
C VAL A 250 -0.04 2.67 15.37
N LYS A 251 0.42 3.21 16.49
CA LYS A 251 1.75 2.90 17.04
C LYS A 251 1.58 1.83 18.10
N GLU A 252 2.29 0.70 17.96
CA GLU A 252 2.39 -0.27 19.04
C GLU A 252 3.03 0.41 20.25
N ALA A 253 2.36 0.35 21.40
CA ALA A 253 2.93 0.86 22.65
C ALA A 253 4.17 0.04 22.98
N THR A 254 5.31 0.69 23.17
CA THR A 254 6.53 0.00 23.61
C THR A 254 6.40 -0.40 25.08
N ALA A 255 7.04 -1.51 25.48
CA ALA A 255 6.99 -1.98 26.87
C ALA A 255 7.58 -0.90 27.80
N GLY A 256 6.71 -0.22 28.53
CA GLY A 256 7.03 0.96 29.36
C GLY A 256 6.11 2.16 29.14
N GLU A 257 5.35 2.22 28.04
CA GLU A 257 4.39 3.30 27.75
C GLU A 257 2.95 3.01 28.21
N LEU A 258 2.71 1.79 28.75
CA LEU A 258 1.39 1.29 29.16
C LEU A 258 0.68 2.17 30.19
N ASP A 259 1.41 2.99 30.95
CA ASP A 259 0.83 3.90 31.96
C ASP A 259 0.25 5.19 31.35
N ARG A 260 0.45 5.45 30.05
CA ARG A 260 -0.08 6.62 29.32
C ARG A 260 -0.85 6.29 28.05
N SER A 261 -0.86 5.03 27.59
CA SER A 261 -1.20 4.68 26.19
C SER A 261 -2.69 4.44 25.89
N LEU A 262 -3.61 4.48 26.85
CA LEU A 262 -5.05 4.35 26.56
C LEU A 262 -5.65 5.58 25.84
N TYR A 263 -4.88 6.67 25.67
CA TYR A 263 -5.37 7.96 25.14
C TYR A 263 -4.75 8.45 23.84
N GLN A 264 -3.82 7.73 23.19
CA GLN A 264 -3.17 8.23 21.97
C GLN A 264 -3.52 7.43 20.71
N ALA A 265 -4.77 7.53 20.27
CA ALA A 265 -5.03 7.59 18.84
C ALA A 265 -4.66 9.02 18.40
N VAL A 266 -3.49 9.21 17.79
CA VAL A 266 -3.13 10.51 17.21
C VAL A 266 -3.93 10.70 15.93
N VAL A 267 -5.09 11.33 16.04
CA VAL A 267 -5.85 11.85 14.89
C VAL A 267 -5.20 13.18 14.50
N LEU A 268 -4.45 13.20 13.40
CA LEU A 268 -4.01 14.46 12.79
C LEU A 268 -5.18 15.00 11.96
N ILE A 269 -5.94 15.95 12.53
CA ILE A 269 -6.94 16.73 11.80
C ILE A 269 -6.20 17.92 11.17
N GLY A 270 -6.18 17.98 9.84
CA GLY A 270 -5.62 19.08 9.04
C GLY A 270 -6.59 19.50 7.96
#